data_AF-A0A9P7QKI5-F1
#
_entry.id   AF-A0A9P7QKI5-F1
#
_cell.length_a   1.000
_cell.length_b   1.000
_cell.length_c   1.000
_cell.angle_alpha   90.00
_cell.angle_beta   90.00
_cell.angle_gamma   90.00
#
_symmetry.space_group_name_H-M   'P 1'
#
loop_
_entity.id
_entity.type
_entity.pdbx_description
1 polymer ?
#
loop_
_entity_poly.entity_id
_entity_poly.type
_entity_poly.pdbx_seq_one_letter_code
_entity_poly.pdbx_strand_id
1 'polypeptide(L)'
;MGLANDKFPSSSAFDAIDSVLSGSDSERKAAIKQANGVFAFTIKNKAGETESWHVDLKESGRVGKGLGKPTVTLSLSEEDFGKLVDGSANPQRLFMSGKLKVKGDIMKATKLDPIMKKAKSKAKL
;
A
#
# COMPACT_ATOMS: atom_id res chain seq x y z
N MET A 1 -15.90 -6.92 -8.02
CA MET A 1 -15.14 -5.85 -8.70
C MET A 1 -13.77 -5.78 -8.03
N GLY A 2 -12.68 -5.92 -8.79
CA GLY A 2 -11.32 -5.86 -8.26
C GLY A 2 -10.90 -4.43 -7.89
N LEU A 3 -9.82 -4.33 -7.12
CA LEU A 3 -9.17 -3.07 -6.76
C LEU A 3 -8.31 -2.53 -7.90
N ALA A 4 -7.84 -3.40 -8.79
CA ALA A 4 -7.12 -3.05 -10.01
C ALA A 4 -7.83 -1.99 -10.87
N ASN A 5 -7.01 -1.21 -11.56
CA ASN A 5 -7.39 -0.17 -12.53
C ASN A 5 -6.36 -0.17 -13.66
N ASP A 6 -6.80 -0.32 -14.91
CA ASP A 6 -5.92 -0.44 -16.08
C ASP A 6 -5.05 0.80 -16.33
N LYS A 7 -5.51 1.99 -15.89
CA LYS A 7 -4.72 3.23 -15.95
C LYS A 7 -3.59 3.29 -14.93
N PHE A 8 -3.59 2.35 -13.97
CA PHE A 8 -2.62 2.20 -12.90
C PHE A 8 -2.26 0.72 -12.74
N PRO A 9 -1.49 0.11 -13.66
CA PRO A 9 -1.27 -1.35 -13.68
C PRO A 9 -0.75 -1.95 -12.37
N SER A 10 0.10 -1.21 -11.66
CA SER A 10 0.60 -1.57 -10.32
C SER A 10 -0.49 -1.67 -9.24
N SER A 11 -1.69 -1.15 -9.47
CA SER A 11 -2.83 -1.25 -8.53
C SER A 11 -3.34 -2.68 -8.32
N SER A 12 -2.99 -3.64 -9.19
CA SER A 12 -3.20 -5.08 -8.95
C SER A 12 -2.54 -5.57 -7.65
N ALA A 13 -1.51 -4.87 -7.16
CA ALA A 13 -0.91 -5.12 -5.85
C ALA A 13 -1.93 -5.02 -4.70
N PHE A 14 -2.94 -4.15 -4.82
CA PHE A 14 -3.96 -3.99 -3.79
C PHE A 14 -4.86 -5.22 -3.68
N ASP A 15 -5.16 -5.90 -4.80
CA ASP A 15 -5.86 -7.19 -4.79
C ASP A 15 -5.01 -8.28 -4.10
N ALA A 16 -3.69 -8.31 -4.39
CA ALA A 16 -2.78 -9.24 -3.74
C ALA A 16 -2.69 -9.01 -2.22
N ILE A 17 -2.63 -7.75 -1.78
CA ILE A 17 -2.62 -7.40 -0.35
C ILE A 17 -3.94 -7.80 0.31
N ASP A 18 -5.09 -7.52 -0.31
CA ASP A 18 -6.40 -7.92 0.24
C ASP A 18 -6.53 -9.44 0.33
N SER A 19 -6.02 -10.19 -0.65
CA SER A 19 -5.96 -11.66 -0.62
C SER A 19 -5.11 -12.17 0.55
N VAL A 20 -3.93 -11.57 0.80
CA VAL A 20 -3.09 -11.94 1.94
C VAL A 20 -3.77 -11.67 3.27
N LEU A 21 -4.40 -10.50 3.43
CA LEU A 21 -5.09 -10.14 4.66
C LEU A 21 -6.38 -10.95 4.87
N SER A 22 -7.09 -11.30 3.81
CA SER A 22 -8.33 -12.09 3.90
C SER A 22 -8.07 -13.59 4.07
N GLY A 23 -6.94 -14.10 3.59
CA GLY A 23 -6.61 -15.53 3.60
C GLY A 23 -6.25 -16.14 4.96
N SER A 24 -6.02 -15.34 6.02
CA SER A 24 -5.80 -15.86 7.38
C SER A 24 -6.21 -14.85 8.44
N ASP A 25 -7.16 -15.23 9.29
CA ASP A 25 -7.65 -14.40 10.39
C ASP A 25 -6.56 -14.04 11.41
N SER A 26 -5.65 -14.98 11.70
CA SER A 26 -4.55 -14.74 12.63
C SER A 26 -3.56 -13.73 12.05
N GLU A 27 -3.19 -13.89 10.77
CA GLU A 27 -2.29 -12.96 10.08
C GLU A 27 -2.93 -11.57 9.95
N ARG A 28 -4.24 -11.51 9.66
CA ARG A 28 -5.00 -10.25 9.60
C ARG A 28 -4.97 -9.51 10.92
N LYS A 29 -5.33 -10.19 12.02
CA LYS A 29 -5.34 -9.60 13.37
C LYS A 29 -3.94 -9.16 13.81
N ALA A 30 -2.91 -9.94 13.47
CA ALA A 30 -1.52 -9.56 13.73
C ALA A 30 -1.11 -8.30 12.96
N ALA A 31 -1.47 -8.20 11.68
CA ALA A 31 -1.20 -7.02 10.86
C ALA A 31 -1.91 -5.76 11.40
N ILE A 32 -3.19 -5.88 11.78
CA ILE A 32 -3.95 -4.79 12.42
C ILE A 32 -3.26 -4.34 13.72
N LYS A 33 -2.93 -5.28 14.60
CA LYS A 33 -2.28 -4.96 15.88
C LYS A 33 -0.91 -4.30 15.69
N GLN A 34 -0.13 -4.81 14.74
CA GLN A 34 1.22 -4.32 14.47
C GLN A 34 1.18 -2.89 13.92
N ALA A 35 0.40 -2.66 12.87
CA ALA A 35 0.39 -1.40 12.13
C ALA A 35 -0.47 -0.32 12.81
N ASN A 36 -1.67 -0.69 13.29
CA ASN A 36 -2.62 0.18 13.99
C ASN A 36 -2.85 1.53 13.27
N GLY A 37 -3.23 1.46 12.00
CA GLY A 37 -3.39 2.65 11.15
C GLY A 37 -4.01 2.36 9.80
N VAL A 38 -4.56 3.42 9.19
CA VAL A 38 -5.06 3.39 7.82
C VAL A 38 -4.01 4.02 6.91
N PHE A 39 -3.56 3.28 5.91
CA PHE A 39 -2.49 3.69 4.99
C PHE A 39 -3.08 3.97 3.62
N ALA A 40 -3.25 5.25 3.27
CA ALA A 40 -3.66 5.65 1.95
C ALA A 40 -2.46 5.75 1.00
N PHE A 41 -2.66 5.34 -0.24
CA PHE A 41 -1.73 5.46 -1.36
C PHE A 41 -2.40 6.35 -2.40
N THR A 42 -1.75 7.45 -2.75
CA THR A 42 -2.17 8.34 -3.82
C THR A 42 -1.15 8.22 -4.94
N ILE A 43 -1.56 7.62 -6.05
CA ILE A 43 -0.67 7.24 -7.14
C ILE A 43 -0.96 8.14 -8.33
N LYS A 44 0.08 8.71 -8.92
CA LYS A 44 -0.01 9.54 -10.13
C LYS A 44 0.58 8.81 -11.34
N ASN A 45 -0.19 8.67 -12.41
CA ASN A 45 0.29 8.06 -13.67
C ASN A 45 1.00 9.08 -14.58
N LYS A 46 1.56 8.60 -15.71
CA LYS A 46 2.27 9.44 -16.68
C LYS A 46 1.37 10.44 -17.42
N ALA A 47 0.06 10.16 -17.51
CA ALA A 47 -0.93 11.08 -18.06
C ALA A 47 -1.31 12.21 -17.09
N GLY A 48 -0.79 12.18 -15.86
CA GLY A 48 -1.07 13.18 -14.84
C GLY A 48 -2.31 12.89 -13.99
N GLU A 49 -3.03 11.81 -14.28
CA GLU A 49 -4.18 11.36 -13.51
C GLU A 49 -3.74 10.82 -12.15
N THR A 50 -4.60 10.96 -11.15
CA THR A 50 -4.35 10.50 -9.78
C THR A 50 -5.50 9.63 -9.32
N GLU A 51 -5.17 8.49 -8.72
CA GLU A 51 -6.13 7.61 -8.07
C GLU A 51 -5.61 7.22 -6.69
N SER A 52 -6.51 6.87 -5.77
CA SER A 52 -6.14 6.46 -4.43
C SER A 52 -6.73 5.12 -4.02
N TRP A 53 -5.98 4.45 -3.15
CA TRP A 53 -6.39 3.23 -2.45
C TRP A 53 -5.97 3.34 -1.00
N HIS A 54 -6.53 2.50 -0.13
CA HIS A 54 -6.11 2.42 1.25
C HIS A 54 -6.07 0.98 1.75
N VAL A 55 -5.13 0.72 2.66
CA VAL A 55 -5.08 -0.51 3.46
C VAL A 55 -5.47 -0.13 4.88
N ASP A 56 -6.63 -0.60 5.33
CA ASP A 56 -7.09 -0.41 6.70
C ASP A 56 -6.52 -1.50 7.60
N LEU A 57 -5.44 -1.17 8.30
CA LEU A 57 -4.84 -1.99 9.35
C LEU A 57 -5.11 -1.40 10.73
N LYS A 58 -6.27 -0.77 10.89
CA LYS A 58 -6.76 -0.23 12.15
C LYS A 58 -7.98 -1.02 12.63
N GLU A 59 -8.91 -1.30 11.72
CA GLU A 59 -10.19 -1.92 12.06
C GLU A 59 -10.42 -3.20 11.24
N SER A 60 -10.57 -3.08 9.92
CA SER A 60 -11.05 -4.19 9.09
C SER A 60 -9.97 -5.18 8.68
N GLY A 61 -8.72 -4.73 8.52
CA GLY A 61 -7.68 -5.53 7.87
C GLY A 61 -7.99 -5.77 6.40
N ARG A 62 -8.59 -4.79 5.71
CA ARG A 62 -9.02 -4.90 4.30
C ARG A 62 -8.47 -3.75 3.47
N VAL A 63 -8.50 -3.93 2.16
CA VAL A 63 -8.10 -2.92 1.18
C VAL A 63 -9.32 -2.34 0.49
N GLY A 64 -9.29 -1.03 0.23
CA GLY A 64 -10.37 -0.32 -0.45
C GLY A 64 -9.87 0.75 -1.42
N LYS A 65 -10.77 1.23 -2.28
CA LYS A 65 -10.52 2.40 -3.14
C LYS A 65 -10.70 3.71 -2.37
N GLY A 66 -10.10 4.78 -2.88
CA GLY A 66 -10.08 6.11 -2.25
C GLY A 66 -9.16 6.18 -1.01
N LEU A 67 -9.14 7.35 -0.38
CA LEU A 67 -8.26 7.65 0.76
C LEU A 67 -8.70 6.99 2.09
N GLY A 68 -9.97 6.62 2.22
CA GLY A 68 -10.54 6.22 3.52
C GLY A 68 -10.42 7.34 4.56
N LYS A 69 -10.02 6.99 5.79
CA LYS A 69 -9.67 7.92 6.87
C LYS A 69 -8.19 7.77 7.23
N PRO A 70 -7.27 8.34 6.43
CA PRO A 70 -5.86 7.96 6.49
C PRO A 70 -5.19 8.44 7.77
N THR A 71 -4.45 7.54 8.40
CA THR A 71 -3.44 7.87 9.42
C THR A 71 -2.13 8.30 8.75
N VAL A 72 -1.85 7.69 7.60
CA VAL A 72 -0.68 7.98 6.75
C VAL A 72 -1.18 8.08 5.32
N THR A 73 -0.68 9.08 4.58
CA THR A 73 -0.84 9.16 3.12
C THR A 73 0.53 9.08 2.46
N LEU A 74 0.67 8.11 1.56
CA LEU A 74 1.86 7.82 0.76
C LEU A 74 1.57 8.29 -0.67
N SER A 75 2.31 9.28 -1.17
CA SER A 75 2.12 9.80 -2.53
C SER A 75 3.36 9.57 -3.37
N LEU A 76 3.19 8.97 -4.54
CA LEU A 76 4.28 8.60 -5.44
C LEU A 76 3.78 8.39 -6.87
N SER A 77 4.71 8.25 -7.82
CA SER A 77 4.36 7.90 -9.19
C SER A 77 3.91 6.44 -9.30
N GLU A 78 3.12 6.13 -10.32
CA GLU A 78 2.75 4.75 -10.68
C GLU A 78 4.01 3.88 -10.87
N GLU A 79 5.02 4.42 -11.55
CA GLU A 79 6.26 3.72 -11.82
C GLU A 79 7.04 3.40 -10.54
N ASP A 80 7.15 4.37 -9.62
CA ASP A 80 7.82 4.16 -8.34
C ASP A 80 7.01 3.22 -7.43
N PHE A 81 5.68 3.26 -7.50
CA PHE A 81 4.83 2.31 -6.77
C PHE A 81 5.01 0.88 -7.28
N GLY A 82 5.04 0.68 -8.60
CA GLY A 82 5.35 -0.61 -9.22
C GLY A 82 6.69 -1.17 -8.71
N LYS A 83 7.74 -0.34 -8.71
CA LYS A 83 9.06 -0.72 -8.19
C LYS A 83 9.09 -1.02 -6.69
N LEU A 84 8.23 -0.37 -5.91
CA LEU A 84 8.08 -0.70 -4.48
C LEU A 84 7.42 -2.06 -4.29
N VAL A 85 6.35 -2.33 -5.05
CA VAL A 85 5.61 -3.59 -4.98
C VAL A 85 6.48 -4.76 -5.43
N ASP A 86 7.20 -4.62 -6.55
CA ASP A 86 8.11 -5.67 -7.03
C ASP A 86 9.42 -5.76 -6.22
N GLY A 87 9.66 -4.77 -5.35
CA GLY A 87 10.81 -4.63 -4.45
C GLY A 87 12.14 -4.30 -5.13
N SER A 88 12.13 -3.77 -6.35
CA SER A 88 13.29 -3.20 -7.04
C SER A 88 13.64 -1.78 -6.54
N ALA A 89 12.71 -1.11 -5.84
CA ALA A 89 12.98 0.15 -5.15
C ALA A 89 12.96 -0.01 -3.63
N ASN A 90 13.80 0.79 -2.96
CA ASN A 90 13.80 0.91 -1.50
C ASN A 90 12.94 2.12 -1.07
N PRO A 91 11.95 1.95 -0.18
CA PRO A 91 11.03 3.01 0.23
C PRO A 91 11.71 4.16 0.97
N GLN A 92 12.76 3.89 1.76
CA GLN A 92 13.51 4.93 2.47
C GLN A 92 14.27 5.81 1.46
N ARG A 93 14.89 5.22 0.43
CA ARG A 93 15.56 5.98 -0.63
C ARG A 93 14.58 6.81 -1.46
N LEU A 94 13.41 6.28 -1.80
CA LEU A 94 12.37 7.06 -2.49
C LEU A 94 11.89 8.22 -1.63
N PHE A 95 11.76 8.03 -0.32
CA PHE A 95 11.39 9.09 0.61
C PHE A 95 12.46 10.18 0.68
N MET A 96 13.72 9.80 0.91
CA MET A 96 14.84 10.74 0.98
C MET A 96 15.06 11.53 -0.32
N SER A 97 14.73 10.94 -1.47
CA SER A 97 14.81 11.62 -2.78
C SER A 97 13.56 12.42 -3.14
N GLY A 98 12.53 12.44 -2.28
CA GLY A 98 11.27 13.16 -2.50
C GLY A 98 10.30 12.52 -3.50
N LYS A 99 10.64 11.34 -4.03
CA LYS A 99 9.78 10.56 -4.96
C LYS A 99 8.63 9.87 -4.25
N LEU A 100 8.84 9.47 -3.00
CA LEU A 100 7.78 9.08 -2.07
C LEU A 100 7.57 10.23 -1.08
N LYS A 101 6.37 10.80 -1.08
CA LYS A 101 5.96 11.77 -0.07
C LYS A 101 5.11 11.08 0.98
N VAL A 102 5.38 11.38 2.25
CA VAL A 102 4.63 10.85 3.39
C VAL A 102 3.98 12.01 4.13
N LYS A 103 2.67 11.94 4.36
CA LYS A 103 1.91 12.85 5.24
C LYS A 103 1.26 12.05 6.37
N GLY A 104 1.15 12.65 7.56
CA GLY A 104 0.57 12.02 8.74
C GLY A 104 1.64 11.37 9.64
N ASP A 105 1.32 10.23 10.24
CA ASP A 105 2.18 9.54 11.21
C ASP A 105 3.31 8.76 10.52
N ILE A 106 4.48 9.39 10.41
CA ILE A 106 5.67 8.80 9.76
C ILE A 106 6.14 7.53 10.49
N MET A 107 6.03 7.46 11.82
CA MET A 107 6.43 6.25 12.56
C MET A 107 5.56 5.08 12.16
N LYS A 108 4.25 5.27 12.01
CA LYS A 108 3.36 4.23 11.48
C LYS A 108 3.67 3.86 10.04
N ALA A 109 4.09 4.80 9.20
CA ALA A 109 4.47 4.52 7.80
C ALA A 109 5.53 3.40 7.71
N THR A 110 6.49 3.36 8.63
CA THR A 110 7.53 2.32 8.67
C THR A 110 6.98 0.92 8.94
N LYS A 111 5.83 0.83 9.62
CA LYS A 111 5.21 -0.45 9.99
C LYS A 111 4.55 -1.17 8.81
N LEU A 112 4.37 -0.49 7.68
CA LEU A 112 3.76 -1.04 6.48
C LEU A 112 4.71 -1.98 5.70
N ASP A 113 6.02 -1.74 5.77
CA ASP A 113 7.05 -2.52 5.06
C ASP A 113 6.94 -4.06 5.25
N PRO A 114 6.84 -4.60 6.49
CA PRO A 114 6.71 -6.05 6.68
C PRO A 114 5.43 -6.64 6.06
N ILE A 115 4.33 -5.87 5.98
CA ILE A 115 3.07 -6.32 5.36
C ILE A 115 3.22 -6.39 3.84
N MET A 116 3.83 -5.36 3.23
CA MET A 116 4.10 -5.32 1.78
C MET A 116 5.03 -6.47 1.35
N LYS A 117 6.05 -6.78 2.16
CA LYS A 117 6.96 -7.92 1.92
C LYS A 117 6.23 -9.27 1.95
N LYS A 118 5.30 -9.47 2.90
CA LYS A 118 4.47 -10.68 2.95
C LYS A 118 3.55 -10.81 1.74
N ALA A 119 2.92 -9.71 1.33
CA ALA A 119 2.05 -9.70 0.14
C ALA A 119 2.82 -10.07 -1.13
N LYS A 120 4.02 -9.51 -1.32
CA LYS A 120 4.93 -9.87 -2.43
C LYS A 120 5.32 -11.35 -2.41
N SER A 121 5.59 -11.93 -1.24
CA SER A 121 5.98 -13.35 -1.13
C SER A 121 4.87 -14.30 -1.55
N LYS A 122 3.61 -14.01 -1.20
CA LYS A 122 2.46 -14.85 -1.61
C LYS A 122 2.08 -14.64 -3.09
N ALA A 123 2.34 -13.47 -3.67
CA ALA A 123 2.06 -13.20 -5.09
C ALA A 123 3.07 -13.84 -6.07
N LYS A 124 4.20 -14.35 -5.57
CA LYS A 124 5.22 -15.07 -6.36
C LYS A 124 5.12 -16.61 -6.27
N LEU A 125 4.20 -17.12 -5.45
CA LEU A 125 3.86 -18.54 -5.31
C LEU A 125 2.56 -18.81 -6.07
#